data_AF-A0A7S4CHN2-F1
#
_entry.id   AF-A0A7S4CHN2-F1
#
_cell.length_a   1.000
_cell.length_b   1.000
_cell.length_c   1.000
_cell.angle_alpha   90.00
_cell.angle_beta   90.00
_cell.angle_gamma   90.00
#
_symmetry.space_group_name_H-M   'P 1'
#
loop_
_entity.id
_entity.type
_entity.pdbx_description
1 polymer ?
#
loop_
_entity_poly.entity_id
_entity_poly.type
_entity_poly.pdbx_seq_one_letter_code
_entity_poly.pdbx_strand_id
1 'polypeptide(L)'
;PIAPPDPVAEAAARYAADPSPSKMDLAGGVYRDDEGKPHVPPVVARTELQLVQKRLDKEYLPIDGAPGFRDSAAQLLFGAEAAAIAAKRVATCQGLSGTGCLRVAAEYYKKWAPQGAATPVYVSSPARAAHRAAFTAARFDHLHT
;
A
#
# COMPACT_ATOMS: atom_id res chain seq x y z
N PRO A 1 -2.52 5.68 27.84
CA PRO A 1 -1.76 6.80 27.23
C PRO A 1 -2.27 7.11 25.81
N ILE A 2 -2.33 8.39 25.43
CA ILE A 2 -2.74 8.84 24.10
C ILE A 2 -1.51 8.77 23.18
N ALA A 3 -1.66 8.17 22.00
CA ALA A 3 -0.57 8.11 21.02
C ALA A 3 -0.27 9.51 20.45
N PRO A 4 0.98 9.83 20.12
CA PRO A 4 1.30 11.11 19.46
C PRO A 4 0.56 11.21 18.12
N PRO A 5 0.10 12.42 17.74
CA PRO A 5 -0.60 12.62 16.48
C PRO A 5 0.32 12.33 15.28
N ASP A 6 -0.27 11.82 14.21
CA ASP A 6 0.42 11.65 12.94
C ASP A 6 0.74 13.04 12.36
N PRO A 7 2.01 13.34 11.99
CA PRO A 7 2.39 14.66 11.48
C PRO A 7 1.62 15.09 10.23
N VAL A 8 1.20 14.16 9.37
CA VAL A 8 0.39 14.46 8.19
C VAL A 8 -1.04 14.82 8.60
N ALA A 9 -1.60 14.13 9.60
CA ALA A 9 -2.92 14.46 10.13
C ALA A 9 -2.92 15.83 10.83
N GLU A 10 -1.86 16.16 11.56
CA GLU A 10 -1.70 17.48 12.16
C GLU A 10 -1.61 18.58 11.10
N ALA A 11 -0.80 18.37 10.06
CA ALA A 11 -0.69 19.31 8.96
C ALA A 11 -2.03 19.51 8.22
N ALA A 12 -2.79 18.43 7.99
CA ALA A 12 -4.12 18.50 7.40
C ALA A 12 -5.11 19.29 8.27
N ALA A 13 -5.06 19.12 9.60
CA ALA A 13 -5.89 19.88 10.53
C ALA A 13 -5.54 21.38 10.50
N ARG A 14 -4.25 21.71 10.47
CA ARG A 14 -3.78 23.10 10.33
C ARG A 14 -4.21 23.72 9.00
N TYR A 15 -4.08 22.98 7.90
CA TYR A 15 -4.56 23.42 6.58
C TYR A 15 -6.08 23.67 6.57
N ALA A 16 -6.87 22.79 7.22
CA ALA A 16 -8.31 22.96 7.31
C ALA A 16 -8.70 24.23 8.11
N ALA A 17 -7.98 24.52 9.19
CA ALA A 17 -8.22 25.67 10.07
C ALA A 17 -7.72 27.01 9.52
N ASP A 18 -6.82 27.01 8.53
CA ASP A 18 -6.27 28.24 7.94
C ASP A 18 -7.35 28.97 7.10
N PRO A 19 -7.68 30.24 7.41
CA PRO A 19 -8.68 31.02 6.67
C PRO A 19 -8.13 31.65 5.38
N SER A 20 -6.83 31.56 5.11
CA SER A 20 -6.20 32.20 3.95
C SER A 20 -6.82 31.68 2.64
N PRO A 21 -7.23 32.57 1.72
CA PRO A 21 -7.72 32.17 0.40
C PRO A 21 -6.62 31.61 -0.51
N SER A 22 -5.34 31.80 -0.14
CA SER A 22 -4.17 31.36 -0.90
C SER A 22 -3.42 30.21 -0.23
N LYS A 23 -4.06 29.48 0.70
CA LYS A 23 -3.46 28.33 1.37
C LYS A 23 -3.23 27.16 0.41
N MET A 24 -2.18 26.37 0.66
CA MET A 24 -1.83 25.19 -0.12
C MET A 24 -1.58 23.99 0.80
N ASP A 25 -2.12 22.83 0.45
CA ASP A 25 -1.85 21.55 1.13
C ASP A 25 -0.68 20.85 0.43
N LEU A 26 0.49 20.88 1.06
CA LEU A 26 1.70 20.17 0.60
C LEU A 26 2.05 18.98 1.50
N ALA A 27 1.20 18.67 2.48
CA ALA A 27 1.47 17.62 3.46
C ALA A 27 0.92 16.27 3.00
N GLY A 28 -0.23 16.28 2.31
CA GLY A 28 -0.84 15.07 1.76
C GLY A 28 -0.02 14.48 0.61
N GLY A 29 0.35 13.20 0.71
CA GLY A 29 0.93 12.42 -0.40
C GLY A 29 -0.11 11.94 -1.42
N VAL A 30 -1.17 12.70 -1.66
CA VAL A 30 -2.33 12.32 -2.48
C VAL A 30 -2.42 13.27 -3.67
N TYR A 31 -2.68 12.70 -4.85
CA TYR A 31 -2.80 13.47 -6.08
C TYR A 31 -4.03 14.39 -6.05
N ARG A 32 -3.85 15.61 -6.55
CA ARG A 32 -4.88 16.65 -6.68
C ARG A 32 -4.92 17.15 -8.12
N ASP A 33 -6.08 17.65 -8.54
CA ASP A 33 -6.21 18.34 -9.83
C ASP A 33 -5.66 19.78 -9.78
N ASP A 34 -5.78 20.50 -10.90
CA ASP A 34 -5.27 21.86 -11.07
C ASP A 34 -5.98 22.87 -10.14
N GLU A 35 -7.18 22.54 -9.65
CA GLU A 35 -7.92 23.32 -8.66
C GLU A 35 -7.65 22.88 -7.21
N GLY A 36 -6.71 21.94 -6.98
CA GLY A 36 -6.34 21.43 -5.66
C GLY A 36 -7.36 20.47 -5.03
N LYS A 37 -8.31 19.95 -5.80
CA LYS A 37 -9.35 19.02 -5.34
C LYS A 37 -8.92 17.55 -5.51
N PRO A 38 -9.53 16.60 -4.77
CA PRO A 38 -9.28 15.17 -4.99
C PRO A 38 -9.59 14.78 -6.44
N HIS A 39 -8.62 14.17 -7.11
CA HIS A 39 -8.78 13.72 -8.48
C HIS A 39 -9.13 12.24 -8.55
N VAL A 40 -10.22 11.91 -9.25
CA VAL A 40 -10.60 10.53 -9.59
C VAL A 40 -10.24 10.27 -11.05
N PRO A 41 -9.33 9.32 -11.35
CA PRO A 41 -8.96 9.04 -12.74
C PRO A 41 -10.19 8.63 -13.57
N PRO A 42 -10.35 9.12 -14.81
CA PRO A 42 -11.53 8.82 -15.64
C PRO A 42 -11.79 7.33 -15.87
N VAL A 43 -10.73 6.51 -15.90
CA VAL A 43 -10.83 5.05 -16.01
C VAL A 43 -11.45 4.42 -14.77
N VAL A 44 -11.17 4.96 -13.57
CA VAL A 44 -11.74 4.48 -12.30
C VAL A 44 -13.24 4.78 -12.27
N ALA A 45 -13.63 6.04 -12.52
CA ALA A 45 -15.04 6.45 -12.53
C ALA A 45 -15.88 5.62 -13.54
N ARG A 46 -15.34 5.35 -14.74
CA ARG A 46 -16.00 4.50 -15.73
C ARG A 46 -16.15 3.05 -15.24
N THR A 47 -15.10 2.50 -14.64
CA THR A 47 -15.09 1.12 -14.16
C THR A 47 -16.07 0.93 -12.99
N GLU A 48 -16.16 1.91 -12.09
CA GLU A 48 -17.14 1.89 -10.98
C GLU A 48 -18.58 1.79 -11.50
N LEU A 49 -18.95 2.58 -12.50
CA LEU A 49 -20.28 2.50 -13.12
C LEU A 49 -20.55 1.13 -13.76
N GLN A 50 -19.55 0.57 -14.45
CA GLN A 50 -19.66 -0.77 -15.04
C GLN A 50 -19.84 -1.85 -13.97
N LEU A 51 -19.11 -1.75 -12.85
CA LEU A 51 -19.22 -2.72 -11.76
C LEU A 51 -20.60 -2.69 -11.11
N VAL A 52 -21.18 -1.51 -10.88
CA VAL A 52 -22.55 -1.36 -10.36
C VAL A 52 -23.57 -2.00 -11.30
N GLN A 53 -23.42 -1.80 -12.61
CA GLN A 53 -24.31 -2.39 -13.61
C GLN A 53 -24.23 -3.92 -13.67
N LYS A 54 -23.03 -4.49 -13.43
CA LYS A 54 -22.81 -5.94 -13.44
C LYS A 54 -23.50 -6.69 -12.31
N ARG A 55 -23.84 -6.02 -11.20
CA ARG A 55 -24.51 -6.61 -10.03
C ARG A 55 -23.85 -7.92 -9.56
N LEU A 56 -22.52 -7.89 -9.45
CA LEU A 56 -21.74 -9.04 -9.00
C LEU A 56 -22.21 -9.49 -7.61
N ASP A 57 -22.12 -10.80 -7.35
CA ASP A 57 -22.27 -11.31 -5.99
C ASP A 57 -21.17 -10.75 -5.07
N LYS A 58 -21.37 -10.93 -3.76
CA LYS A 58 -20.48 -10.40 -2.71
C LYS A 58 -19.89 -11.53 -1.87
N GLU A 59 -19.69 -12.68 -2.50
CA GLU A 59 -19.12 -13.85 -1.85
C GLU A 59 -17.65 -13.61 -1.47
N TYR A 60 -17.14 -14.47 -0.60
CA TYR A 60 -15.74 -14.42 -0.21
C TYR A 60 -14.81 -14.66 -1.39
N LEU A 61 -13.77 -13.83 -1.48
CA LEU A 61 -12.64 -14.10 -2.37
C LEU A 61 -11.82 -15.29 -1.84
N PRO A 62 -11.02 -15.94 -2.71
CA PRO A 62 -9.95 -16.82 -2.26
C PRO A 62 -9.02 -16.13 -1.26
N ILE A 63 -8.38 -16.91 -0.38
CA ILE A 63 -7.50 -16.38 0.69
C ILE A 63 -6.39 -15.48 0.14
N ASP A 64 -5.87 -15.80 -1.04
CA ASP A 64 -4.82 -15.05 -1.72
C ASP A 64 -5.35 -13.92 -2.63
N GLY A 65 -6.68 -13.75 -2.71
CA GLY A 65 -7.35 -12.68 -3.42
C GLY A 65 -7.85 -13.04 -4.82
N ALA A 66 -8.41 -12.03 -5.49
CA ALA A 66 -9.06 -12.22 -6.79
C ALA A 66 -8.03 -12.64 -7.86
N PRO A 67 -8.22 -13.75 -8.59
CA PRO A 67 -7.26 -14.24 -9.58
C PRO A 67 -6.88 -13.18 -10.62
N GLY A 68 -7.87 -12.53 -11.24
CA GLY A 68 -7.62 -11.49 -12.23
C GLY A 68 -6.86 -10.27 -11.69
N PHE A 69 -7.05 -9.92 -10.40
CA PHE A 69 -6.28 -8.86 -9.77
C PHE A 69 -4.82 -9.28 -9.57
N ARG A 70 -4.59 -10.51 -9.09
CA ARG A 70 -3.23 -11.04 -8.88
C ARG A 70 -2.44 -11.11 -10.17
N ASP A 71 -3.04 -11.65 -11.23
CA ASP A 71 -2.39 -11.80 -12.53
C ASP A 71 -2.06 -10.43 -13.12
N SER A 72 -3.01 -9.50 -13.07
CA SER A 72 -2.81 -8.13 -13.57
C SER A 72 -1.75 -7.38 -12.76
N ALA A 73 -1.73 -7.55 -11.43
CA ALA A 73 -0.72 -6.94 -10.57
C ALA A 73 0.69 -7.46 -10.85
N ALA A 74 0.84 -8.77 -11.08
CA ALA A 74 2.11 -9.37 -11.47
C ALA A 74 2.59 -8.83 -12.83
N GLN A 75 1.71 -8.78 -13.83
CA GLN A 75 2.05 -8.25 -15.16
C GLN A 75 2.37 -6.75 -15.13
N LEU A 76 1.67 -5.97 -14.31
CA LEU A 76 1.95 -4.55 -14.14
C LEU A 76 3.34 -4.32 -13.52
N LEU A 77 3.72 -5.14 -12.54
CA LEU A 77 4.99 -4.99 -11.83
C LEU A 77 6.19 -5.49 -12.65
N PHE A 78 6.06 -6.66 -13.27
CA PHE A 78 7.18 -7.34 -13.95
C PHE A 78 7.20 -7.14 -15.47
N GLY A 79 6.09 -6.70 -16.06
CA GLY A 79 5.83 -6.74 -17.50
C GLY A 79 5.12 -8.03 -17.91
N ALA A 80 4.21 -7.95 -18.89
CA ALA A 80 3.39 -9.09 -19.32
C ALA A 80 4.22 -10.27 -19.88
N GLU A 81 5.38 -9.98 -20.47
CA GLU A 81 6.29 -10.96 -21.08
C GLU A 81 7.48 -11.33 -20.18
N ALA A 82 7.40 -11.00 -18.89
CA ALA A 82 8.50 -11.29 -17.97
C ALA A 82 8.81 -12.79 -17.92
N ALA A 83 10.07 -13.16 -18.15
CA ALA A 83 10.52 -14.56 -18.06
C ALA A 83 10.22 -15.21 -16.70
N ALA A 84 10.13 -14.42 -15.62
CA ALA A 84 9.75 -14.92 -14.30
C ALA A 84 8.27 -15.38 -14.24
N ILE A 85 7.37 -14.71 -14.97
CA ILE A 85 5.95 -15.11 -15.08
C ILE A 85 5.86 -16.38 -15.93
N ALA A 86 6.51 -16.41 -17.10
CA ALA A 86 6.52 -17.58 -17.98
C ALA A 86 7.10 -18.84 -17.27
N ALA A 87 8.14 -18.65 -16.46
CA ALA A 87 8.76 -19.71 -15.67
C ALA A 87 8.02 -20.00 -14.34
N LYS A 88 6.85 -19.39 -14.08
CA LYS A 88 6.05 -19.57 -12.85
C LYS A 88 6.84 -19.34 -11.55
N ARG A 89 7.73 -18.36 -11.54
CA ARG A 89 8.54 -17.95 -10.37
C ARG A 89 7.93 -16.79 -9.58
N VAL A 90 6.80 -16.25 -10.03
CA VAL A 90 6.09 -15.16 -9.36
C VAL A 90 4.94 -15.73 -8.55
N ALA A 91 4.93 -15.42 -7.25
CA ALA A 91 3.79 -15.64 -6.37
C ALA A 91 3.17 -14.30 -5.99
N THR A 92 1.84 -14.20 -6.03
CA THR A 92 1.12 -12.95 -5.76
C THR A 92 -0.04 -13.22 -4.82
N CYS A 93 -0.17 -12.39 -3.79
CA CYS A 93 -1.27 -12.40 -2.82
C CYS A 93 -1.78 -10.97 -2.66
N GLN A 94 -3.10 -10.79 -2.71
CA GLN A 94 -3.73 -9.49 -2.52
C GLN A 94 -3.64 -9.06 -1.05
N GLY A 95 -3.06 -7.89 -0.80
CA GLY A 95 -2.99 -7.27 0.53
C GLY A 95 -3.77 -5.97 0.64
N LEU A 96 -3.91 -5.47 1.87
CA LEU A 96 -4.56 -4.19 2.16
C LEU A 96 -3.63 -3.01 1.86
N SER A 97 -3.56 -2.63 0.58
CA SER A 97 -2.64 -1.60 0.09
C SER A 97 -1.17 -1.91 0.47
N GLY A 98 -0.26 -0.94 0.32
CA GLY A 98 1.16 -1.13 0.59
C GLY A 98 1.46 -1.56 2.03
N THR A 99 0.82 -0.93 3.02
CA THR A 99 1.06 -1.22 4.45
C THR A 99 0.63 -2.64 4.83
N GLY A 100 -0.53 -3.10 4.34
CA GLY A 100 -0.99 -4.47 4.56
C GLY A 100 -0.09 -5.50 3.88
N CYS A 101 0.34 -5.21 2.65
CA CYS A 101 1.31 -6.06 1.93
C CYS A 101 2.63 -6.20 2.70
N LEU A 102 3.17 -5.10 3.24
CA LEU A 102 4.40 -5.12 4.05
C LEU A 102 4.23 -5.95 5.31
N ARG A 103 3.07 -5.87 5.98
CA ARG A 103 2.81 -6.70 7.17
C ARG A 103 2.77 -8.18 6.83
N VAL A 104 2.04 -8.57 5.79
CA VAL A 104 1.97 -9.97 5.35
C VAL A 104 3.36 -10.48 4.96
N ALA A 105 4.15 -9.68 4.23
CA ALA A 105 5.51 -10.03 3.86
C ALA A 105 6.42 -10.20 5.08
N ALA A 106 6.34 -9.29 6.06
CA ALA A 106 7.13 -9.39 7.29
C ALA A 106 6.81 -10.68 8.08
N GLU A 107 5.53 -11.03 8.23
CA GLU A 107 5.12 -12.28 8.87
C GLU A 107 5.57 -13.52 8.09
N TYR A 108 5.48 -13.48 6.76
CA TYR A 108 5.97 -14.54 5.89
C TYR A 108 7.47 -14.78 6.09
N TYR A 109 8.29 -13.73 6.00
CA TYR A 109 9.73 -13.85 6.18
C TYR A 109 10.09 -14.31 7.59
N LYS A 110 9.43 -13.77 8.61
CA LYS A 110 9.66 -14.21 9.99
C LYS A 110 9.38 -15.70 10.19
N LYS A 111 8.35 -16.24 9.52
CA LYS A 111 7.96 -17.64 9.64
C LYS A 111 8.86 -18.59 8.85
N TRP A 112 9.31 -18.17 7.67
CA TRP A 112 9.92 -19.07 6.69
C TRP A 112 11.39 -18.81 6.37
N ALA A 113 11.93 -17.64 6.69
CA ALA A 113 13.36 -17.39 6.55
C ALA A 113 14.14 -18.25 7.57
N PRO A 114 15.33 -18.77 7.22
CA PRO A 114 16.12 -19.62 8.12
C PRO A 114 16.43 -18.98 9.49
N GLN A 115 16.60 -17.66 9.52
CA GLN A 115 16.90 -16.90 10.73
C GLN A 115 15.64 -16.36 11.41
N GLY A 116 14.46 -16.54 10.82
CA GLY A 116 13.17 -16.07 11.34
C GLY A 116 13.21 -14.60 11.76
N ALA A 117 12.91 -14.32 13.04
CA ALA A 117 12.95 -12.98 13.64
C ALA A 117 14.34 -12.34 13.66
N ALA A 118 15.40 -13.17 13.68
CA ALA A 118 16.79 -12.73 13.65
C ALA A 118 17.29 -12.41 12.23
N THR A 119 16.43 -12.48 11.21
CA THR A 119 16.80 -12.04 9.85
C THR A 119 17.03 -10.52 9.85
N PRO A 120 18.21 -10.01 9.43
CA PRO A 120 18.46 -8.58 9.35
C PRO A 120 17.55 -7.88 8.33
N VAL A 121 16.94 -6.77 8.73
CA VAL A 121 16.13 -5.90 7.87
C VAL A 121 16.82 -4.54 7.72
N TYR A 122 17.15 -4.16 6.49
CA TYR A 122 17.77 -2.87 6.17
C TYR A 122 16.73 -1.95 5.54
N VAL A 123 16.51 -0.78 6.15
CA VAL A 123 15.59 0.26 5.68
C VAL A 123 16.41 1.48 5.31
N SER A 124 16.12 2.15 4.19
CA SER A 124 16.87 3.36 3.79
C SER A 124 16.71 4.51 4.79
N SER A 125 17.70 5.40 4.83
CA SER A 125 17.63 6.67 5.55
C SER A 125 17.78 7.85 4.58
N PRO A 126 16.71 8.63 4.30
CA PRO A 126 15.35 8.54 4.85
C PRO A 126 14.49 7.42 4.24
N ALA A 127 13.40 7.05 4.92
CA ALA A 127 12.37 6.13 4.43
C ALA A 127 10.96 6.53 4.90
N ARG A 128 9.93 5.97 4.24
CA ARG A 128 8.54 6.09 4.70
C ARG A 128 8.38 5.40 6.06
N ALA A 129 7.70 6.06 7.00
CA ALA A 129 7.48 5.54 8.36
C ALA A 129 6.86 4.12 8.37
N ALA A 130 6.00 3.81 7.40
CA ALA A 130 5.35 2.51 7.25
C ALA A 130 6.33 1.34 7.07
N HIS A 131 7.50 1.56 6.44
CA HIS A 131 8.50 0.49 6.23
C HIS A 131 9.01 -0.02 7.57
N ARG A 132 9.55 0.86 8.41
CA ARG A 132 10.07 0.47 9.74
C ARG A 132 8.94 -0.07 10.63
N ALA A 133 7.79 0.61 10.63
CA ALA A 133 6.66 0.23 11.47
C ALA A 133 6.17 -1.21 11.23
N ALA A 134 6.10 -1.66 9.96
CA ALA A 134 5.64 -3.00 9.62
C ALA A 134 6.54 -4.10 10.23
N PHE A 135 7.86 -3.98 10.06
CA PHE A 135 8.82 -4.97 10.56
C PHE A 135 9.02 -4.88 12.08
N THR A 136 8.96 -3.68 12.68
CA THR A 136 8.93 -3.53 14.14
C THR A 136 7.69 -4.21 14.73
N ALA A 137 6.51 -4.00 14.13
CA ALA A 137 5.29 -4.60 14.61
C ALA A 137 5.23 -6.13 14.40
N ALA A 138 5.99 -6.66 13.44
CA ALA A 138 6.20 -8.09 13.26
C ALA A 138 7.26 -8.67 14.24
N ARG A 139 7.94 -7.82 15.03
CA ARG A 139 8.96 -8.18 16.02
C ARG A 139 10.17 -8.86 15.39
N PHE A 140 10.82 -8.19 14.44
CA PHE A 140 12.17 -8.52 14.00
C PHE A 140 13.21 -7.95 14.97
N ASP A 141 14.28 -8.70 15.21
CA ASP A 141 15.29 -8.39 16.23
C ASP A 141 16.35 -7.38 15.73
N HIS A 142 16.57 -7.37 14.42
CA HIS A 142 17.63 -6.59 13.78
C HIS A 142 17.05 -5.69 12.68
N LEU A 143 16.65 -4.47 13.05
CA LEU A 143 16.28 -3.42 12.09
C LEU A 143 17.39 -2.37 12.01
N HIS A 144 17.94 -2.22 10.81
CA HIS A 144 19.00 -1.27 10.48
C HIS A 144 18.44 -0.14 9.61
N THR A 145 19.04 1.05 9.74
CA THR A 145 18.73 2.27 8.96
C THR A 145 19.98 2.80 8.28
#